data_AF-A0A5M8P335-F1
#
_entry.id   AF-A0A5M8P335-F1
#
_cell.length_a   1.000
_cell.length_b   1.000
_cell.length_c   1.000
_cell.angle_alpha   90.00
_cell.angle_beta   90.00
_cell.angle_gamma   90.00
#
_symmetry.space_group_name_H-M   'P 1'
#
loop_
_entity.id
_entity.type
_entity.pdbx_description
1 polymer ?
#
loop_
_entity_poly.entity_id
_entity_poly.type
_entity_poly.pdbx_seq_one_letter_code
_entity_poly.pdbx_strand_id
1 'polypeptide(L)'
;MKVETEFTNEQIIDLLTTALEGGSNYWYYLNDEEVAKIRQRFKKGNTLSLSEKIGKAILEKECSVKVTDVEDGDELGILNEDTIRKGFSAMLKENSGSVQKEAIARIICDDYDDTDADVWFQMVIMGEIIYG
;
A
#
# COMPACT_ATOMS: atom_id res chain seq x y z
N MET A 1 -9.54 3.54 26.70
CA MET A 1 -10.40 4.05 25.62
C MET A 1 -9.83 3.49 24.32
N LYS A 2 -10.55 2.61 23.62
CA LYS A 2 -10.14 2.20 22.27
C LYS A 2 -10.65 3.26 21.31
N VAL A 3 -9.75 3.94 20.63
CA VAL A 3 -10.12 4.77 19.48
C VAL A 3 -10.17 3.83 18.30
N GLU A 4 -11.36 3.60 17.75
CA GLU A 4 -11.51 2.92 16.46
C GLU A 4 -11.19 3.94 15.38
N THR A 5 -10.12 3.69 14.63
CA THR A 5 -9.72 4.52 13.48
C THR A 5 -10.20 3.81 12.22
N GLU A 6 -11.04 4.47 11.44
CA GLU A 6 -11.49 3.99 10.14
C GLU A 6 -10.83 4.80 9.02
N PHE A 7 -10.31 4.12 8.01
CA PHE A 7 -9.76 4.74 6.80
C PHE A 7 -10.77 4.57 5.66
N THR A 8 -11.04 5.65 4.92
CA THR A 8 -11.91 5.57 3.75
C THR A 8 -11.20 4.88 2.59
N ASN A 9 -11.97 4.35 1.64
CA ASN A 9 -11.38 3.77 0.42
C ASN A 9 -10.56 4.80 -0.37
N GLU A 10 -10.98 6.07 -0.36
CA GLU A 10 -10.26 7.17 -1.01
C GLU A 10 -8.90 7.39 -0.35
N GLN A 11 -8.86 7.52 0.99
CA GLN A 11 -7.60 7.64 1.73
C GLN A 11 -6.64 6.48 1.46
N ILE A 12 -7.15 5.25 1.38
CA ILE A 12 -6.31 4.08 1.08
C ILE A 12 -5.78 4.12 -0.36
N ILE A 13 -6.60 4.57 -1.32
CA ILE A 13 -6.19 4.70 -2.72
C ILE A 13 -5.14 5.80 -2.87
N ASP A 14 -5.30 6.93 -2.20
CA ASP A 14 -4.36 8.05 -2.23
C ASP A 14 -3.04 7.67 -1.57
N LEU A 15 -3.09 7.01 -0.41
CA LEU A 15 -1.90 6.51 0.29
C LEU A 15 -1.14 5.47 -0.55
N LEU A 16 -1.86 4.52 -1.16
CA LEU A 16 -1.25 3.55 -2.05
C LEU A 16 -0.65 4.23 -3.29
N THR A 17 -1.34 5.18 -3.89
CA THR A 17 -0.82 5.93 -5.04
C THR A 17 0.45 6.69 -4.67
N THR A 18 0.46 7.32 -3.49
CA THR A 18 1.62 8.03 -2.95
C THR A 18 2.80 7.08 -2.74
N ALA A 19 2.59 5.87 -2.21
CA ALA A 19 3.66 4.88 -2.11
C ALA A 19 4.16 4.43 -3.50
N LEU A 20 3.24 4.06 -4.39
CA LEU A 20 3.58 3.49 -5.70
C LEU A 20 4.26 4.49 -6.65
N GLU A 21 3.94 5.77 -6.54
CA GLU A 21 4.46 6.84 -7.41
C GLU A 21 5.51 7.72 -6.73
N GLY A 22 5.51 7.80 -5.39
CA GLY A 22 6.32 8.72 -4.60
C GLY A 22 7.72 8.24 -4.27
N GLY A 23 8.02 6.95 -4.43
CA GLY A 23 9.41 6.49 -4.32
C GLY A 23 9.59 5.02 -3.96
N SER A 24 8.59 4.33 -3.44
CA SER A 24 8.74 2.91 -3.05
C SER A 24 9.14 2.00 -4.22
N ASN A 25 8.91 2.43 -5.46
CA ASN A 25 9.24 1.67 -6.67
C ASN A 25 10.75 1.42 -6.88
N TYR A 26 11.63 1.93 -6.01
CA TYR A 26 13.05 1.56 -6.05
C TYR A 26 13.35 0.17 -5.47
N TRP A 27 12.47 -0.42 -4.64
CA TRP A 27 12.75 -1.71 -3.97
C TRP A 27 11.84 -2.86 -4.41
N TYR A 28 10.79 -2.60 -5.19
CA TYR A 28 9.88 -3.65 -5.63
C TYR A 28 9.55 -3.66 -7.12
N TYR A 29 9.08 -4.83 -7.56
CA TYR A 29 8.23 -5.00 -8.74
C TYR A 29 6.86 -5.55 -8.36
N LEU A 30 5.82 -5.01 -9.00
CA LEU A 30 4.50 -5.62 -9.00
C LEU A 30 4.44 -6.64 -10.14
N ASN A 31 3.78 -7.77 -9.91
CA ASN A 31 3.64 -8.78 -10.96
C ASN A 31 2.92 -8.23 -12.22
N ASP A 32 3.62 -8.24 -13.35
CA ASP A 32 3.14 -7.66 -14.61
C ASP A 32 1.83 -8.29 -15.11
N GLU A 33 1.67 -9.60 -14.98
CA GLU A 33 0.45 -10.29 -15.45
C GLU A 33 -0.78 -9.88 -14.63
N GLU A 34 -0.63 -9.77 -13.32
CA GLU A 34 -1.69 -9.33 -12.41
C GLU A 34 -2.05 -7.87 -12.63
N VAL A 35 -1.05 -6.99 -12.78
CA VAL A 35 -1.25 -5.57 -13.11
C VAL A 35 -1.90 -5.42 -14.50
N ALA A 36 -1.51 -6.23 -15.49
CA ALA A 36 -2.13 -6.21 -16.81
C ALA A 36 -3.60 -6.62 -16.76
N LYS A 37 -3.95 -7.65 -15.97
CA LYS A 37 -5.35 -8.06 -15.75
C LYS A 37 -6.16 -6.93 -15.10
N ILE A 38 -5.61 -6.26 -14.09
CA ILE A 38 -6.24 -5.09 -13.47
C ILE A 38 -6.50 -4.00 -14.52
N ARG A 39 -5.48 -3.64 -15.32
CA ARG A 39 -5.60 -2.61 -16.36
C ARG A 39 -6.71 -2.90 -17.37
N GLN A 40 -6.89 -4.17 -17.75
CA GLN A 40 -7.90 -4.58 -18.74
C GLN A 40 -9.34 -4.52 -18.22
N ARG A 41 -9.56 -4.50 -16.90
CA ARG A 41 -10.90 -4.37 -16.30
C ARG A 41 -11.53 -3.00 -16.54
N PHE A 42 -10.70 -1.96 -16.65
CA PHE A 42 -11.18 -0.60 -16.79
C PHE A 42 -11.50 -0.30 -18.26
N LYS A 43 -12.68 0.30 -18.49
CA LYS A 43 -13.12 0.69 -19.84
C LYS A 43 -12.12 1.64 -20.48
N LYS A 44 -11.96 1.50 -21.81
CA LYS A 44 -11.18 2.45 -22.62
C LYS A 44 -11.73 3.87 -22.41
N GLY A 45 -10.85 4.81 -22.08
CA GLY A 45 -11.21 6.20 -21.74
C GLY A 45 -11.41 6.47 -20.24
N ASN A 46 -11.23 5.47 -19.37
CA ASN A 46 -11.11 5.72 -17.93
C ASN A 46 -9.88 6.58 -17.62
N THR A 47 -10.06 7.59 -16.76
CA THR A 47 -9.09 8.65 -16.46
C THR A 47 -8.19 8.35 -15.27
N LEU A 48 -8.43 7.26 -14.52
CA LEU A 48 -7.61 6.89 -13.37
C LEU A 48 -6.19 6.51 -13.84
N SER A 49 -5.19 6.87 -13.04
CA SER A 49 -3.83 6.36 -13.12
C SER A 49 -3.79 4.83 -12.96
N LEU A 50 -2.63 4.21 -13.21
CA LEU A 50 -2.48 2.77 -12.97
C LEU A 50 -2.55 2.46 -11.47
N SER A 51 -1.95 3.29 -10.63
CA SER A 51 -1.92 3.15 -9.16
C SER A 51 -3.32 3.22 -8.57
N GLU A 52 -4.14 4.19 -8.99
CA GLU A 52 -5.54 4.30 -8.57
C GLU A 52 -6.36 3.08 -9.01
N LYS A 53 -6.11 2.55 -10.22
CA LYS A 53 -6.77 1.33 -10.72
C LYS A 53 -6.41 0.11 -9.87
N ILE A 54 -5.15 -0.02 -9.46
CA ILE A 54 -4.68 -1.08 -8.57
C ILE A 54 -5.39 -0.97 -7.23
N GLY A 55 -5.34 0.19 -6.57
CA GLY A 55 -5.98 0.42 -5.28
C GLY A 55 -7.48 0.13 -5.31
N LYS A 56 -8.18 0.64 -6.34
CA LYS A 56 -9.61 0.37 -6.53
C LYS A 56 -9.92 -1.11 -6.71
N ALA A 57 -9.17 -1.82 -7.56
CA ALA A 57 -9.40 -3.23 -7.82
C ALA A 57 -9.12 -4.11 -6.59
N ILE A 58 -8.17 -3.72 -5.74
CA ILE A 58 -7.88 -4.41 -4.48
C ILE A 58 -9.04 -4.23 -3.49
N LEU A 59 -9.52 -3.00 -3.29
CA LEU A 59 -10.57 -2.69 -2.32
C LEU A 59 -11.95 -3.20 -2.74
N GLU A 60 -12.17 -3.44 -4.03
CA GLU A 60 -13.36 -4.14 -4.53
C GLU A 60 -13.26 -5.68 -4.33
N LYS A 61 -12.22 -6.18 -3.66
CA LYS A 61 -11.92 -7.61 -3.41
C LYS A 61 -11.77 -8.45 -4.69
N GLU A 62 -11.37 -7.81 -5.77
CA GLU A 62 -11.36 -8.40 -7.09
C GLU A 62 -9.97 -8.89 -7.54
N CYS A 63 -8.92 -8.54 -6.78
CA CYS A 63 -7.56 -8.92 -7.11
C CYS A 63 -6.62 -8.96 -5.90
N SER A 64 -5.46 -9.55 -6.14
CA SER A 64 -4.26 -9.49 -5.31
C SER A 64 -3.09 -9.31 -6.26
N VAL A 65 -2.05 -8.62 -5.82
CA VAL A 65 -0.85 -8.37 -6.62
C VAL A 65 0.36 -8.84 -5.84
N LYS A 66 1.12 -9.77 -6.40
CA LYS A 66 2.40 -10.20 -5.83
C LYS A 66 3.42 -9.07 -5.96
N VAL A 67 4.19 -8.89 -4.90
CA VAL A 67 5.28 -7.92 -4.80
C VAL A 67 6.58 -8.68 -4.64
N THR A 68 7.55 -8.41 -5.50
CA THR A 68 8.87 -9.02 -5.49
C THR A 68 9.95 -7.97 -5.33
N ASP A 69 11.10 -8.35 -4.79
CA ASP A 69 12.28 -7.48 -4.72
C ASP A 69 12.78 -7.14 -6.14
N VAL A 70 13.29 -5.93 -6.32
CA VAL A 70 13.82 -5.44 -7.60
C VAL A 70 15.18 -6.06 -7.97
N GLU A 71 15.99 -6.42 -6.96
CA GLU A 71 17.39 -6.80 -7.10
C GLU A 71 17.53 -8.28 -7.49
N ASP A 72 16.79 -9.16 -6.83
CA ASP A 72 16.89 -10.62 -7.01
C ASP A 72 15.59 -11.29 -7.47
N GLY A 73 14.45 -10.59 -7.38
CA GLY A 73 13.14 -11.11 -7.76
C GLY A 73 12.48 -11.99 -6.71
N ASP A 74 13.01 -12.04 -5.48
CA ASP A 74 12.41 -12.81 -4.38
C ASP A 74 11.04 -12.26 -3.98
N GLU A 75 10.14 -13.14 -3.56
CA GLU A 75 8.78 -12.73 -3.14
C GLU A 75 8.82 -12.06 -1.77
N LEU A 76 8.47 -10.77 -1.73
CA LEU A 76 8.37 -9.99 -0.50
C LEU A 76 7.00 -10.15 0.17
N GLY A 77 5.94 -10.26 -0.64
CA GLY A 77 4.59 -10.44 -0.14
C GLY A 77 3.51 -10.24 -1.19
N ILE A 78 2.29 -10.02 -0.70
CA ILE A 78 1.11 -9.85 -1.55
C ILE A 78 0.36 -8.60 -1.12
N LEU A 79 0.06 -7.74 -2.09
CA LEU A 79 -0.83 -6.59 -1.92
C LEU A 79 -2.28 -7.01 -2.15
N ASN A 80 -3.10 -6.98 -1.10
CA ASN A 80 -4.55 -7.15 -1.15
C ASN A 80 -5.23 -6.47 0.04
N GLU A 81 -6.56 -6.52 0.15
CA GLU A 81 -7.27 -5.86 1.24
C GLU A 81 -6.88 -6.41 2.63
N ASP A 82 -6.64 -7.72 2.74
CA ASP A 82 -6.28 -8.34 4.02
C ASP A 82 -4.90 -7.87 4.49
N THR A 83 -3.93 -7.75 3.58
CA THR A 83 -2.59 -7.25 3.92
C THR A 83 -2.60 -5.76 4.21
N ILE A 84 -3.42 -4.97 3.50
CA ILE A 84 -3.67 -3.56 3.84
C ILE A 84 -4.20 -3.43 5.28
N ARG A 85 -5.22 -4.20 5.65
CA ARG A 85 -5.78 -4.20 7.01
C ARG A 85 -4.75 -4.62 8.05
N LYS A 86 -3.91 -5.62 7.73
CA LYS A 86 -2.82 -6.08 8.61
C LYS A 86 -1.75 -5.00 8.79
N GLY A 87 -1.36 -4.29 7.73
CA GLY A 87 -0.38 -3.21 7.78
C GLY A 87 -0.81 -2.10 8.72
N PHE A 88 -2.02 -1.56 8.55
CA PHE A 88 -2.59 -0.59 9.48
C PHE A 88 -2.64 -1.10 10.92
N SER A 89 -3.12 -2.34 11.10
CA SER A 89 -3.18 -2.97 12.41
C SER A 89 -1.79 -3.13 13.05
N ALA A 90 -0.74 -3.38 12.27
CA ALA A 90 0.62 -3.51 12.75
C ALA A 90 1.19 -2.16 13.22
N MET A 91 0.95 -1.08 12.46
CA MET A 91 1.41 0.27 12.82
C MET A 91 0.71 0.80 14.07
N LEU A 92 -0.58 0.50 14.24
CA LEU A 92 -1.39 0.95 15.39
C LEU A 92 -1.12 0.20 16.71
N LYS A 93 -0.35 -0.90 16.70
CA LYS A 93 -0.04 -1.63 17.94
C LYS A 93 0.80 -0.79 18.89
N GLU A 94 0.55 -0.91 20.19
CA GLU A 94 1.32 -0.19 21.22
C GLU A 94 2.82 -0.47 21.17
N ASN A 95 3.22 -1.66 20.72
CA ASN A 95 4.61 -2.08 20.61
C ASN A 95 5.23 -1.82 19.22
N SER A 96 4.55 -1.10 18.31
CA SER A 96 5.18 -0.65 17.06
C SER A 96 6.31 0.36 17.33
N GLY A 97 7.28 0.41 16.41
CA GLY A 97 8.41 1.33 16.50
C GLY A 97 8.00 2.79 16.33
N SER A 98 8.91 3.71 16.66
CA SER A 98 8.64 5.17 16.57
C SER A 98 8.33 5.60 15.15
N VAL A 99 9.07 5.08 14.16
CA VAL A 99 8.87 5.40 12.74
C VAL A 99 7.46 5.04 12.27
N GLN A 100 7.00 3.82 12.58
CA GLN A 100 5.63 3.39 12.23
C GLN A 100 4.56 4.25 12.93
N LYS A 101 4.81 4.64 14.19
CA LYS A 101 3.88 5.49 14.96
C LYS A 101 3.79 6.91 14.43
N GLU A 102 4.91 7.49 14.02
CA GLU A 102 4.95 8.82 13.43
C GLU A 102 4.25 8.82 12.07
N ALA A 103 4.57 7.86 11.20
CA ALA A 103 3.93 7.71 9.91
C ALA A 103 2.40 7.51 10.04
N ILE A 104 1.95 6.60 10.90
CA ILE A 104 0.49 6.38 11.04
C ILE A 104 -0.22 7.61 11.63
N ALA A 105 0.42 8.36 12.53
CA ALA A 105 -0.15 9.59 13.07
C ALA A 105 -0.35 10.65 11.99
N ARG A 106 0.61 10.80 11.07
CA ARG A 106 0.51 11.70 9.92
C ARG A 106 -0.53 11.24 8.92
N ILE A 107 -0.60 9.94 8.62
CA ILE A 107 -1.61 9.34 7.76
C ILE A 107 -3.03 9.59 8.32
N ILE A 108 -3.22 9.41 9.63
CA ILE A 108 -4.52 9.70 10.29
C ILE A 108 -4.91 11.18 10.19
N CYS A 109 -3.92 12.08 10.24
CA CYS A 109 -4.10 13.52 10.15
C CYS A 109 -4.13 14.07 8.72
N ASP A 110 -3.99 13.20 7.70
CA ASP A 110 -3.89 13.59 6.28
C ASP A 110 -2.73 14.56 5.99
N ASP A 111 -1.62 14.40 6.72
CA ASP A 111 -0.39 15.22 6.62
C ASP A 111 0.84 14.33 6.35
N TYR A 112 0.64 13.29 5.53
CA TYR A 112 1.67 12.30 5.19
C TYR A 112 2.35 12.64 3.86
N ASP A 113 3.59 12.18 3.70
CA ASP A 113 4.34 12.28 2.45
C ASP A 113 4.67 10.90 1.85
N ASP A 114 5.52 10.90 0.83
CA ASP A 114 6.04 9.69 0.17
C ASP A 114 6.80 8.77 1.12
N THR A 115 7.52 9.33 2.10
CA THR A 115 8.26 8.56 3.10
C THR A 115 7.31 7.88 4.08
N ASP A 116 6.27 8.57 4.54
CA ASP A 116 5.24 8.00 5.39
C ASP A 116 4.44 6.90 4.67
N ALA A 117 4.14 7.11 3.39
CA ALA A 117 3.48 6.13 2.52
C ALA A 117 4.35 4.90 2.26
N ASP A 118 5.66 5.07 2.08
CA ASP A 118 6.62 3.96 1.93
C ASP A 118 6.67 3.10 3.20
N VAL A 119 6.78 3.72 4.37
CA VAL A 119 6.75 3.01 5.66
C VAL A 119 5.46 2.19 5.77
N TRP A 120 4.31 2.78 5.45
CA TRP A 120 3.04 2.05 5.44
C TRP A 120 3.07 0.88 4.45
N PHE A 121 3.58 1.09 3.24
CA PHE A 121 3.59 0.06 2.20
C PHE A 121 4.50 -1.12 2.58
N GLN A 122 5.66 -0.87 3.18
CA GLN A 122 6.52 -1.92 3.74
C GLN A 122 5.79 -2.72 4.85
N MET A 123 5.05 -2.03 5.73
CA MET A 123 4.23 -2.70 6.75
C MET A 123 3.08 -3.52 6.16
N VAL A 124 2.53 -3.13 5.01
CA VAL A 124 1.50 -3.88 4.28
C VAL A 124 2.09 -5.14 3.64
N ILE A 125 3.26 -5.05 3.00
CA ILE A 125 3.84 -6.16 2.23
C ILE A 125 4.59 -7.14 3.14
N MET A 126 5.46 -6.64 4.00
CA MET A 126 6.43 -7.44 4.77
C MET A 126 6.08 -7.48 6.27
N GLY A 127 5.30 -6.52 6.76
CA GLY A 127 4.95 -6.43 8.19
C GLY A 127 6.06 -5.83 9.07
N GLU A 128 7.17 -5.44 8.46
CA GLU A 128 8.31 -4.75 9.07
C GLU A 128 8.95 -3.79 8.06
N ILE A 129 9.80 -2.87 8.55
CA ILE A 129 10.55 -1.93 7.71
C ILE A 129 11.91 -2.56 7.41
N ILE A 130 12.21 -2.75 6.13
CA ILE A 130 13.45 -3.36 5.63
C ILE A 130 14.28 -2.34 4.84
N TYR A 131 13.64 -1.49 4.04
CA TYR A 131 14.28 -0.51 3.17
C TYR A 131 14.14 0.91 3.75
N GLY A 132 15.10 1.79 3.43
CA GLY A 132 15.17 3.18 3.92
C GLY A 132 16.58 3.77 3.90
#